data_AF-A0AB72ZG37-F1
#
_entry.id   AF-A0AB72ZG37-F1
#
_cell.length_a   1.000
_cell.length_b   1.000
_cell.length_c   1.000
_cell.angle_alpha   90.00
_cell.angle_beta   90.00
_cell.angle_gamma   90.00
#
_symmetry.space_group_name_H-M   'P 1'
#
loop_
_entity.id
_entity.type
_entity.pdbx_description
1 polymer ?
#
loop_
_entity_poly.entity_id
_entity_poly.type
_entity_poly.pdbx_seq_one_letter_code
_entity_poly.pdbx_strand_id
1 'polypeptide(L)'
;MKAKVLSLFVLAALSGGTLAATPPDTLIVVQSLDDIVSLDPAESNELSSIQTVPSLYQRLVQADRDNPAKVVPVLAESWEGDAAAKTLTVKLRPQAVFASGNPVQADDVIYSFTRAVKMNRSPAFILNVLGWQADNIDQHLKKIDNNTVQVSWSADVSPAVALNILSTPIASIVDKKTVTANTKDDDYGNAWLKMHSAGSGAFKMRVYQPHQAIVLDANPTSPGNQPLIKNIIIKNVPDPSARRLLIQQGDADIARELGPDQITALKTQAGVKVVEIPSAEQNYLVFNTANAANPLLSRPELWQAARYLVDYQGITKDLLKDQYFIHQSFLPVGLPGALASNPFTFDPATAKKILAKAGIKDATLTLDVENKPPFITIAQSLQASFAQGG
;
A
#
# COMPACT_ATOMS: atom_id res chain seq x y z
N MET A 1 16.33 4.81 -74.30
CA MET A 1 16.66 3.90 -73.18
C MET A 1 17.70 4.56 -72.28
N LYS A 2 17.47 4.56 -70.96
CA LYS A 2 18.38 4.89 -69.85
C LYS A 2 18.85 6.37 -69.67
N ALA A 3 18.25 6.97 -68.63
CA ALA A 3 18.86 7.70 -67.50
C ALA A 3 19.59 9.06 -67.69
N LYS A 4 19.09 10.10 -67.00
CA LYS A 4 19.71 10.77 -65.81
C LYS A 4 18.89 12.05 -65.45
N VAL A 5 18.29 12.12 -64.26
CA VAL A 5 18.78 12.73 -62.99
C VAL A 5 18.60 14.27 -62.92
N LEU A 6 17.69 14.71 -62.03
CA LEU A 6 17.60 15.97 -61.24
C LEU A 6 16.10 16.23 -60.96
N SER A 7 15.56 16.48 -59.77
CA SER A 7 16.12 16.79 -58.45
C SER A 7 15.09 16.34 -57.41
N LEU A 8 15.49 15.45 -56.51
CA LEU A 8 14.73 15.04 -55.33
C LEU A 8 15.52 15.48 -54.11
N PHE A 9 15.55 16.78 -53.84
CA PHE A 9 16.12 17.35 -52.63
C PHE A 9 15.36 18.62 -52.28
N VAL A 10 14.53 18.52 -51.24
CA VAL A 10 14.29 19.46 -50.13
C VAL A 10 12.89 19.17 -49.60
N LEU A 11 12.76 18.09 -48.83
CA LEU A 11 11.67 17.94 -47.85
C LEU A 11 12.16 17.12 -46.66
N ALA A 12 13.33 17.48 -46.13
CA ALA A 12 13.88 16.92 -44.91
C ALA A 12 14.37 18.07 -44.04
N ALA A 13 13.47 18.63 -43.22
CA ALA A 13 13.74 19.26 -41.94
C ALA A 13 12.48 20.00 -41.47
N LEU A 14 11.60 19.30 -40.75
CA LEU A 14 10.70 19.85 -39.73
C LEU A 14 9.98 18.70 -39.00
N SER A 15 10.72 17.63 -38.67
CA SER A 15 10.37 16.81 -37.51
C SER A 15 10.87 17.56 -36.26
N GLY A 16 10.29 18.73 -36.00
CA GLY A 16 10.38 19.32 -34.68
C GLY A 16 9.68 18.35 -33.75
N GLY A 17 10.44 17.67 -32.89
CA GLY A 17 9.86 16.95 -31.78
C GLY A 17 9.05 17.95 -30.99
N THR A 18 7.72 17.92 -31.15
CA THR A 18 6.82 18.58 -30.24
C THR A 18 7.03 17.90 -28.90
N LEU A 19 7.90 18.49 -28.07
CA LEU A 19 7.91 18.25 -26.64
C LEU A 19 6.53 18.71 -26.16
N ALA A 20 5.58 17.77 -26.12
CA ALA A 20 4.28 18.03 -25.52
C ALA A 20 4.55 18.20 -24.02
N ALA A 21 4.77 19.44 -23.60
CA ALA A 21 4.91 19.76 -22.19
C ALA A 21 3.68 19.23 -21.45
N THR A 22 3.92 18.57 -20.31
CA THR A 22 2.86 18.16 -19.40
C THR A 22 1.97 19.36 -19.09
N PRO A 23 0.63 19.26 -19.22
CA PRO A 23 -0.25 20.34 -18.84
C PRO A 23 0.01 20.79 -17.39
N PRO A 24 0.05 22.10 -17.10
CA PRO A 24 0.39 22.60 -15.76
C PRO A 24 -0.51 22.11 -14.61
N ASP A 25 -1.69 21.57 -14.92
CA ASP A 25 -2.66 21.05 -13.96
C ASP A 25 -2.65 19.51 -13.85
N THR A 26 -1.61 18.87 -14.37
CA THR A 26 -1.43 17.42 -14.37
C THR A 26 -0.17 17.04 -13.62
N LEU A 27 -0.30 16.19 -12.60
CA LEU A 27 0.81 15.61 -11.85
C LEU A 27 1.23 14.27 -12.46
N ILE A 28 2.50 14.11 -12.79
CA ILE A 28 3.09 12.86 -13.30
C ILE A 28 3.89 12.18 -12.20
N VAL A 29 3.43 10.99 -11.81
CA VAL A 29 4.12 10.12 -10.85
C VAL A 29 4.69 8.92 -11.60
N VAL A 30 5.96 8.59 -11.38
CA VAL A 30 6.59 7.38 -11.93
C VAL A 30 6.98 6.43 -10.80
N GLN A 31 6.46 5.20 -10.85
CA GLN A 31 6.68 4.13 -9.87
C GLN A 31 6.41 2.76 -10.51
N SER A 32 6.77 1.67 -9.84
CA SER A 32 6.25 0.36 -10.27
C SER A 32 4.77 0.22 -9.91
N LEU A 33 4.00 -0.40 -10.80
CA LEU A 33 2.60 -0.80 -10.59
C LEU A 33 2.44 -2.34 -10.66
N ASP A 34 3.54 -3.07 -10.74
CA ASP A 34 3.53 -4.51 -11.03
C ASP A 34 2.97 -5.37 -9.89
N ASP A 35 2.92 -4.82 -8.67
CA ASP A 35 2.34 -5.48 -7.50
C ASP A 35 0.82 -5.27 -7.39
N ILE A 36 0.19 -4.40 -8.19
CA ILE A 36 -1.24 -4.11 -8.05
C ILE A 36 -2.08 -5.30 -8.53
N VAL A 37 -2.73 -5.97 -7.57
CA VAL A 37 -3.74 -7.02 -7.86
C VAL A 37 -5.13 -6.42 -8.06
N SER A 38 -5.47 -5.38 -7.29
CA SER A 38 -6.80 -4.77 -7.30
C SER A 38 -6.77 -3.32 -6.80
N LEU A 39 -7.68 -2.48 -7.31
CA LEU A 39 -8.00 -1.14 -6.78
C LEU A 39 -9.35 -1.11 -6.06
N ASP A 40 -9.97 -2.26 -5.87
CA ASP A 40 -11.11 -2.45 -4.97
C ASP A 40 -10.61 -2.41 -3.51
N PRO A 41 -11.09 -1.50 -2.66
CA PRO A 41 -10.63 -1.42 -1.27
C PRO A 41 -10.85 -2.72 -0.47
N ALA A 42 -11.80 -3.58 -0.87
CA ALA A 42 -12.03 -4.85 -0.19
C ALA A 42 -11.01 -5.95 -0.55
N GLU A 43 -10.17 -5.76 -1.59
CA GLU A 43 -9.18 -6.73 -2.06
C GLU A 43 -7.76 -6.17 -2.11
N SER A 44 -7.61 -4.85 -2.30
CA SER A 44 -6.33 -4.12 -2.33
C SER A 44 -5.57 -4.26 -1.00
N ASN A 45 -4.36 -4.81 -1.06
CA ASN A 45 -3.50 -5.00 0.11
C ASN A 45 -2.01 -4.72 -0.16
N GLU A 46 -1.64 -4.45 -1.41
CA GLU A 46 -0.26 -4.16 -1.82
C GLU A 46 0.05 -2.66 -1.66
N LEU A 47 1.31 -2.30 -1.43
CA LEU A 47 1.71 -0.93 -1.14
C LEU A 47 1.24 0.05 -2.22
N SER A 48 1.43 -0.28 -3.50
CA SER A 48 1.03 0.59 -4.62
C SER A 48 -0.49 0.78 -4.71
N SER A 49 -1.26 -0.26 -4.38
CA SER A 49 -2.73 -0.20 -4.41
C SER A 49 -3.28 0.59 -3.23
N ILE A 50 -2.81 0.34 -2.00
CA ILE A 50 -3.26 1.05 -0.79
C ILE A 50 -2.81 2.52 -0.73
N GLN A 51 -1.82 2.93 -1.53
CA GLN A 51 -1.46 4.34 -1.71
C GLN A 51 -2.41 5.07 -2.65
N THR A 52 -2.99 4.36 -3.61
CA THR A 52 -3.95 4.91 -4.58
C THR A 52 -5.37 4.95 -4.00
N VAL A 53 -5.78 3.91 -3.28
CA VAL A 53 -7.14 3.76 -2.69
C VAL A 53 -7.60 5.00 -1.90
N PRO A 54 -6.80 5.62 -1.01
CA PRO A 54 -7.22 6.83 -0.28
C PRO A 54 -7.50 8.04 -1.17
N SER A 55 -6.96 8.08 -2.40
CA SER A 55 -7.30 9.12 -3.37
C SER A 55 -8.67 8.90 -3.99
N LEU A 56 -9.12 7.64 -4.09
CA LEU A 56 -10.35 7.21 -4.75
C LEU A 56 -11.53 7.09 -3.78
N TYR A 57 -11.28 6.68 -2.54
CA TYR A 57 -12.31 6.36 -1.56
C TYR A 57 -12.03 7.04 -0.21
N GLN A 58 -13.11 7.47 0.45
CA GLN A 58 -13.04 7.94 1.82
C GLN A 58 -13.56 6.89 2.79
N ARG A 59 -13.12 7.01 4.04
CA ARG A 59 -13.54 6.19 5.18
C ARG A 59 -14.40 7.04 6.12
N LEU A 60 -14.96 6.43 7.15
CA LEU A 60 -15.61 7.21 8.22
C LEU A 60 -14.62 8.16 8.88
N VAL A 61 -13.43 7.63 9.18
CA VAL A 61 -12.31 8.32 9.81
C VAL A 61 -11.00 7.92 9.13
N GLN A 62 -9.93 8.67 9.38
CA GLN A 62 -8.59 8.31 8.92
C GLN A 62 -7.54 8.71 9.95
N ALA A 63 -6.33 8.18 9.84
CA ALA A 63 -5.18 8.72 10.56
C ALA A 63 -4.88 10.15 10.09
N ASP A 64 -4.52 11.03 11.02
CA ASP A 64 -4.06 12.38 10.71
C ASP A 64 -2.74 12.30 9.92
N ARG A 65 -2.60 13.17 8.92
CA ARG A 65 -1.44 13.17 8.02
C ARG A 65 -0.14 13.51 8.75
N ASP A 66 -0.21 14.44 9.70
CA ASP A 66 0.96 14.97 10.40
C ASP A 66 1.15 14.28 11.76
N ASN A 67 0.10 13.64 12.29
CA ASN A 67 0.16 12.82 13.50
C ASN A 67 -0.61 11.49 13.34
N PRO A 68 0.01 10.45 12.76
CA PRO A 68 -0.68 9.19 12.46
C PRO A 68 -1.29 8.46 13.68
N ALA A 69 -0.86 8.79 14.91
CA ALA A 69 -1.45 8.25 16.13
C ALA A 69 -2.84 8.86 16.46
N LYS A 70 -3.22 9.94 15.77
CA LYS A 70 -4.50 10.62 15.95
C LYS A 70 -5.47 10.22 14.83
N VAL A 71 -6.66 9.78 15.21
CA VAL A 71 -7.76 9.53 14.28
C VAL A 71 -8.57 10.82 14.08
N VAL A 72 -8.87 11.17 12.84
CA VAL A 72 -9.62 12.38 12.45
C VAL A 72 -10.86 12.06 11.61
N PRO A 73 -11.92 12.87 11.72
CA PRO A 73 -13.15 12.70 10.93
C PRO A 73 -12.91 12.87 9.43
N VAL A 74 -13.56 12.03 8.61
CA VAL A 74 -13.63 12.18 7.15
C VAL A 74 -15.09 12.21 6.70
N LEU A 75 -15.71 11.05 6.43
CA LEU A 75 -17.15 10.97 6.14
C LEU A 75 -17.99 11.10 7.41
N ALA A 76 -17.44 10.78 8.57
CA ALA A 76 -18.05 11.08 9.86
C ALA A 76 -17.98 12.60 10.14
N GLU A 77 -19.09 13.17 10.57
CA GLU A 77 -19.14 14.48 11.24
C GLU A 77 -18.73 14.32 12.71
N SER A 78 -19.25 13.30 13.38
CA SER A 78 -18.97 12.97 14.78
C SER A 78 -19.22 11.48 15.05
N TRP A 79 -18.73 10.99 16.19
CA TRP A 79 -19.04 9.64 16.67
C TRP A 79 -19.10 9.61 18.19
N GLU A 80 -19.86 8.66 18.73
CA GLU A 80 -19.97 8.37 20.15
C GLU A 80 -19.72 6.88 20.37
N GLY A 81 -18.80 6.54 21.28
CA GLY A 81 -18.43 5.17 21.58
C GLY A 81 -18.93 4.73 22.96
N ASP A 82 -19.51 3.53 23.03
CA ASP A 82 -19.84 2.87 24.29
C ASP A 82 -18.96 1.62 24.44
N ALA A 83 -18.07 1.66 25.44
CA ALA A 83 -17.13 0.57 25.69
C ALA A 83 -17.80 -0.67 26.30
N ALA A 84 -18.86 -0.50 27.11
CA ALA A 84 -19.56 -1.62 27.73
C ALA A 84 -20.43 -2.35 26.71
N ALA A 85 -21.13 -1.60 25.86
CA ALA A 85 -21.94 -2.16 24.79
C ALA A 85 -21.14 -2.55 23.54
N LYS A 86 -19.84 -2.18 23.46
CA LYS A 86 -18.97 -2.38 22.29
C LYS A 86 -19.58 -1.81 21.01
N THR A 87 -20.01 -0.54 21.09
CA THR A 87 -20.65 0.16 19.99
C THR A 87 -19.99 1.48 19.66
N LEU A 88 -20.18 1.91 18.41
CA LEU A 88 -19.83 3.21 17.87
C LEU A 88 -21.03 3.72 17.07
N THR A 89 -21.66 4.80 17.54
CA THR A 89 -22.71 5.50 16.79
C THR A 89 -22.08 6.65 16.02
N VAL A 90 -22.15 6.59 14.69
CA VAL A 90 -21.48 7.53 13.79
C VAL A 90 -22.52 8.37 13.08
N LYS A 91 -22.35 9.70 13.16
CA LYS A 91 -23.11 10.67 12.38
C LYS A 91 -22.29 11.04 11.14
N LEU A 92 -22.86 10.86 9.97
CA LEU A 92 -22.26 11.15 8.66
C LEU A 92 -22.44 12.62 8.29
N ARG A 93 -21.48 13.17 7.54
CA ARG A 93 -21.61 14.51 6.96
C ARG A 93 -22.79 14.54 5.98
N PRO A 94 -23.81 15.39 6.18
CA PRO A 94 -25.03 15.36 5.38
C PRO A 94 -24.84 15.72 3.91
N GLN A 95 -23.78 16.48 3.60
CA GLN A 95 -23.42 16.93 2.25
C GLN A 95 -22.36 16.04 1.58
N ALA A 96 -22.05 14.86 2.14
CA ALA A 96 -21.09 13.97 1.51
C ALA A 96 -21.69 13.31 0.25
N VAL A 97 -20.94 13.34 -0.86
CA VAL A 97 -21.39 12.85 -2.16
C VAL A 97 -20.27 12.00 -2.79
N PHE A 98 -20.64 10.91 -3.45
CA PHE A 98 -19.73 10.10 -4.26
C PHE A 98 -19.37 10.79 -5.58
N ALA A 99 -18.33 10.31 -6.26
CA ALA A 99 -17.97 10.82 -7.59
C ALA A 99 -19.07 10.60 -8.66
N SER A 100 -20.02 9.69 -8.39
CA SER A 100 -21.23 9.44 -9.20
C SER A 100 -22.30 10.52 -9.06
N GLY A 101 -22.22 11.36 -8.01
CA GLY A 101 -23.29 12.28 -7.62
C GLY A 101 -24.31 11.70 -6.64
N ASN A 102 -24.24 10.41 -6.30
CA ASN A 102 -25.11 9.83 -5.26
C ASN A 102 -24.68 10.35 -3.86
N PRO A 103 -25.63 10.61 -2.94
CA PRO A 103 -25.30 10.98 -1.56
C PRO A 103 -24.65 9.80 -0.83
N VAL A 104 -23.74 10.08 0.10
CA VAL A 104 -23.20 9.07 1.03
C VAL A 104 -24.16 8.91 2.20
N GLN A 105 -24.68 7.70 2.41
CA GLN A 105 -25.66 7.40 3.45
C GLN A 105 -25.23 6.20 4.32
N ALA A 106 -25.95 6.01 5.43
CA ALA A 106 -25.74 4.88 6.34
C ALA A 106 -25.81 3.52 5.61
N ASP A 107 -26.66 3.39 4.58
CA ASP A 107 -26.77 2.16 3.78
C ASP A 107 -25.48 1.83 3.01
N ASP A 108 -24.71 2.84 2.58
CA ASP A 108 -23.43 2.65 1.90
C ASP A 108 -22.37 2.15 2.87
N VAL A 109 -22.39 2.65 4.12
CA VAL A 109 -21.49 2.20 5.18
C VAL A 109 -21.75 0.74 5.51
N ILE A 110 -23.02 0.39 5.75
CA ILE A 110 -23.44 -0.98 6.05
C ILE A 110 -23.05 -1.90 4.90
N TYR A 111 -23.37 -1.51 3.66
CA TYR A 111 -23.03 -2.29 2.47
C TYR A 111 -21.52 -2.51 2.35
N SER A 112 -20.71 -1.46 2.54
CA SER A 112 -19.26 -1.53 2.39
C SER A 112 -18.61 -2.48 3.39
N PHE A 113 -19.01 -2.42 4.66
CA PHE A 113 -18.45 -3.29 5.70
C PHE A 113 -18.95 -4.74 5.55
N THR A 114 -20.24 -4.95 5.30
CA THR A 114 -20.79 -6.29 5.00
C THR A 114 -20.07 -6.91 3.82
N ARG A 115 -19.90 -6.15 2.72
CA ARG A 115 -19.20 -6.58 1.51
C ARG A 115 -17.76 -6.98 1.80
N ALA A 116 -16.98 -6.12 2.48
CA ALA A 116 -15.57 -6.38 2.75
C ALA A 116 -15.37 -7.67 3.57
N VAL A 117 -16.20 -7.88 4.60
CA VAL A 117 -16.14 -9.09 5.43
C VAL A 117 -16.61 -10.33 4.68
N LYS A 118 -17.73 -10.26 3.94
CA LYS A 118 -18.28 -11.42 3.22
C LYS A 118 -17.42 -11.86 2.03
N MET A 119 -16.80 -10.92 1.32
CA MET A 119 -15.87 -11.25 0.24
C MET A 119 -14.60 -11.93 0.74
N ASN A 120 -14.20 -11.65 1.99
CA ASN A 120 -13.08 -12.28 2.69
C ASN A 120 -11.80 -12.39 1.83
N ARG A 121 -11.42 -11.29 1.16
CA ARG A 121 -10.17 -11.21 0.39
C ARG A 121 -8.99 -10.88 1.30
N SER A 122 -7.80 -10.73 0.71
CA SER A 122 -6.52 -10.56 1.44
C SER A 122 -6.58 -9.60 2.65
N PRO A 123 -7.15 -8.39 2.58
CA PRO A 123 -7.12 -7.46 3.72
C PRO A 123 -8.20 -7.72 4.79
N ALA A 124 -9.12 -8.69 4.60
CA ALA A 124 -10.28 -8.91 5.48
C ALA A 124 -9.90 -9.20 6.94
N PHE A 125 -8.72 -9.79 7.17
CA PHE A 125 -8.22 -10.07 8.52
C PHE A 125 -8.18 -8.81 9.42
N ILE A 126 -8.03 -7.61 8.84
CA ILE A 126 -8.00 -6.35 9.59
C ILE A 126 -9.36 -6.07 10.24
N LEU A 127 -10.45 -6.23 9.50
CA LEU A 127 -11.82 -6.06 10.04
C LEU A 127 -12.19 -7.21 10.97
N ASN A 128 -11.69 -8.42 10.71
CA ASN A 128 -11.94 -9.59 11.55
C ASN A 128 -11.39 -9.44 12.99
N VAL A 129 -10.47 -8.50 13.25
CA VAL A 129 -10.03 -8.12 14.61
C VAL A 129 -11.20 -7.64 15.47
N LEU A 130 -12.28 -7.12 14.86
CA LEU A 130 -13.53 -6.77 15.54
C LEU A 130 -14.39 -8.01 15.88
N GLY A 131 -13.95 -9.21 15.51
CA GLY A 131 -14.74 -10.43 15.63
C GLY A 131 -15.88 -10.50 14.60
N TRP A 132 -15.80 -9.69 13.55
CA TRP A 132 -16.66 -9.77 12.39
C TRP A 132 -16.31 -10.96 11.53
N GLN A 133 -17.33 -11.66 11.08
CA GLN A 133 -17.27 -12.83 10.22
C GLN A 133 -18.44 -12.79 9.23
N ALA A 134 -18.34 -13.55 8.15
CA ALA A 134 -19.34 -13.54 7.09
C ALA A 134 -20.76 -13.89 7.57
N ASP A 135 -20.87 -14.71 8.63
CA ASP A 135 -22.13 -15.18 9.20
C ASP A 135 -22.74 -14.25 10.28
N ASN A 136 -21.97 -13.31 10.82
CA ASN A 136 -22.41 -12.43 11.91
C ASN A 136 -22.44 -10.93 11.56
N ILE A 137 -21.77 -10.50 10.49
CA ILE A 137 -21.54 -9.08 10.19
C ILE A 137 -22.84 -8.26 10.11
N ASP A 138 -23.91 -8.83 9.55
CA ASP A 138 -25.18 -8.12 9.39
C ASP A 138 -25.84 -7.76 10.75
N GLN A 139 -25.50 -8.48 11.82
CA GLN A 139 -26.02 -8.22 13.17
C GLN A 139 -25.30 -7.04 13.84
N HIS A 140 -24.11 -6.71 13.36
CA HIS A 140 -23.23 -5.68 13.93
C HIS A 140 -23.45 -4.30 13.32
N LEU A 141 -24.29 -4.19 12.30
CA LEU A 141 -24.45 -2.98 11.51
C LEU A 141 -25.92 -2.58 11.48
N LYS A 142 -26.25 -1.45 12.11
CA LYS A 142 -27.62 -0.97 12.25
C LYS A 142 -27.77 0.44 11.70
N LYS A 143 -28.67 0.60 10.74
CA LYS A 143 -29.13 1.92 10.29
C LYS A 143 -30.03 2.53 11.38
N ILE A 144 -29.66 3.70 11.89
CA ILE A 144 -30.52 4.49 12.78
C ILE A 144 -31.38 5.44 11.92
N ASP A 145 -30.74 6.14 10.99
CA ASP A 145 -31.39 6.95 9.96
C ASP A 145 -30.47 7.06 8.72
N ASN A 146 -30.76 7.94 7.76
CA ASN A 146 -29.96 8.06 6.53
C ASN A 146 -28.53 8.59 6.77
N ASN A 147 -28.31 9.37 7.83
CA ASN A 147 -27.02 9.97 8.17
C ASN A 147 -26.47 9.43 9.49
N THR A 148 -27.12 8.46 10.13
CA THR A 148 -26.66 7.86 11.39
C THR A 148 -26.61 6.34 11.28
N VAL A 149 -25.44 5.77 11.55
CA VAL A 149 -25.19 4.33 11.59
C VAL A 149 -24.61 3.94 12.94
N GLN A 150 -25.11 2.85 13.51
CA GLN A 150 -24.51 2.21 14.68
C GLN A 150 -23.74 0.99 14.21
N VAL A 151 -22.47 0.93 14.63
CA VAL A 151 -21.55 -0.16 14.38
C VAL A 151 -21.22 -0.82 15.72
N SER A 152 -21.27 -2.14 15.81
CA SER A 152 -20.88 -2.89 17.01
C SER A 152 -19.90 -4.00 16.67
N TRP A 153 -19.31 -4.62 17.70
CA TRP A 153 -18.34 -5.69 17.52
C TRP A 153 -18.38 -6.69 18.68
N SER A 154 -17.89 -7.91 18.44
CA SER A 154 -17.88 -8.98 19.45
C SER A 154 -16.54 -9.08 20.19
N ALA A 155 -15.44 -8.71 19.52
CA ALA A 155 -14.10 -8.75 20.10
C ALA A 155 -13.97 -7.87 21.35
N ASP A 156 -13.04 -8.21 22.24
CA ASP A 156 -12.76 -7.42 23.43
C ASP A 156 -11.78 -6.28 23.13
N VAL A 157 -12.29 -5.27 22.42
CA VAL A 157 -11.54 -4.08 22.03
C VAL A 157 -12.31 -2.81 22.38
N SER A 158 -11.59 -1.74 22.69
CA SER A 158 -12.21 -0.45 23.01
C SER A 158 -12.74 0.25 21.74
N PRO A 159 -13.69 1.20 21.87
CA PRO A 159 -14.13 2.02 20.74
C PRO A 159 -12.97 2.76 20.04
N ALA A 160 -11.93 3.15 20.77
CA ALA A 160 -10.74 3.77 20.20
C ALA A 160 -9.96 2.80 19.30
N VAL A 161 -9.82 1.53 19.68
CA VAL A 161 -9.20 0.50 18.83
C VAL A 161 -10.08 0.23 17.60
N ALA A 162 -11.40 0.15 17.78
CA ALA A 162 -12.33 -0.02 16.67
C ALA A 162 -12.23 1.13 15.65
N LEU A 163 -12.17 2.38 16.11
CA LEU A 163 -11.94 3.55 15.24
C LEU A 163 -10.61 3.48 14.47
N ASN A 164 -9.53 3.01 15.10
CA ASN A 164 -8.26 2.81 14.41
C ASN A 164 -8.38 1.75 13.30
N ILE A 165 -9.07 0.63 13.57
CA ILE A 165 -9.33 -0.40 12.55
C ILE A 165 -10.17 0.17 11.39
N LEU A 166 -11.22 0.93 11.70
CA LEU A 166 -12.08 1.58 10.70
C LEU A 166 -11.40 2.74 9.95
N SER A 167 -10.18 3.12 10.34
CA SER A 167 -9.35 4.10 9.63
C SER A 167 -8.52 3.49 8.49
N THR A 168 -8.47 2.15 8.40
CA THR A 168 -7.67 1.41 7.42
C THR A 168 -8.33 1.33 6.03
N PRO A 169 -7.56 1.20 4.93
CA PRO A 169 -8.11 1.22 3.56
C PRO A 169 -9.26 0.26 3.27
N ILE A 170 -9.29 -0.94 3.88
CA ILE A 170 -10.41 -1.89 3.70
C ILE A 170 -11.75 -1.35 4.20
N ALA A 171 -11.74 -0.44 5.17
CA ALA A 171 -12.95 0.21 5.69
C ALA A 171 -13.44 1.38 4.80
N SER A 172 -12.96 1.48 3.57
CA SER A 172 -13.40 2.53 2.63
C SER A 172 -14.86 2.33 2.21
N ILE A 173 -15.59 3.43 2.08
CA ILE A 173 -17.01 3.41 1.74
C ILE A 173 -17.17 3.49 0.22
N VAL A 174 -17.89 2.52 -0.34
CA VAL A 174 -18.23 2.45 -1.76
C VAL A 174 -19.69 2.84 -2.00
N ASP A 175 -19.96 3.44 -3.15
CA ASP A 175 -21.32 3.77 -3.61
C ASP A 175 -22.11 2.48 -3.87
N LYS A 176 -22.99 2.12 -2.93
CA LYS A 176 -23.77 0.88 -2.98
C LYS A 176 -24.54 0.76 -4.28
N LYS A 177 -25.13 1.86 -4.76
CA LYS A 177 -25.96 1.86 -5.97
C LYS A 177 -25.12 1.59 -7.21
N THR A 178 -23.99 2.29 -7.36
CA THR A 178 -23.06 2.07 -8.48
C THR A 178 -22.48 0.66 -8.45
N VAL A 179 -22.03 0.17 -7.30
CA VAL A 179 -21.42 -1.16 -7.20
C VAL A 179 -22.46 -2.26 -7.47
N THR A 180 -23.65 -2.17 -6.85
CA THR A 180 -24.73 -3.17 -7.05
C THR A 180 -25.16 -3.26 -8.52
N ALA A 181 -25.22 -2.13 -9.24
CA ALA A 181 -25.57 -2.11 -10.66
C ALA A 181 -24.53 -2.84 -11.56
N ASN A 182 -23.32 -3.08 -11.04
CA ASN A 182 -22.24 -3.75 -11.75
C ASN A 182 -21.87 -5.12 -11.16
N THR A 183 -22.59 -5.59 -10.14
CA THR A 183 -22.40 -6.92 -9.56
C THR A 183 -22.78 -8.01 -10.57
N LYS A 184 -21.97 -9.07 -10.62
CA LYS A 184 -22.27 -10.29 -11.39
C LYS A 184 -21.93 -11.51 -10.53
N ASP A 185 -22.72 -12.57 -10.65
CA ASP A 185 -22.43 -13.86 -9.99
C ASP A 185 -22.16 -13.72 -8.47
N ASP A 186 -22.90 -12.82 -7.81
CA ASP A 186 -22.76 -12.47 -6.39
C ASP A 186 -21.34 -12.04 -5.96
N ASP A 187 -20.54 -11.51 -6.88
CA ASP A 187 -19.17 -11.05 -6.64
C ASP A 187 -19.08 -9.72 -5.87
N TYR A 188 -20.22 -9.15 -5.49
CA TYR A 188 -20.35 -7.82 -4.90
C TYR A 188 -19.67 -6.71 -5.74
N GLY A 189 -19.65 -6.82 -7.06
CA GLY A 189 -19.01 -5.86 -7.97
C GLY A 189 -17.47 -5.84 -7.89
N ASN A 190 -16.85 -6.84 -7.26
CA ASN A 190 -15.40 -6.95 -7.10
C ASN A 190 -14.69 -6.95 -8.47
N ALA A 191 -15.16 -7.74 -9.44
CA ALA A 191 -14.53 -7.80 -10.75
C ALA A 191 -14.56 -6.43 -11.47
N TRP A 192 -15.65 -5.66 -11.30
CA TRP A 192 -15.77 -4.34 -11.89
C TRP A 192 -14.86 -3.31 -11.19
N LEU A 193 -14.78 -3.33 -9.85
CA LEU A 193 -13.95 -2.43 -9.05
C LEU A 193 -12.43 -2.66 -9.19
N LYS A 194 -11.99 -3.80 -9.76
CA LYS A 194 -10.58 -3.96 -10.15
C LYS A 194 -10.12 -2.90 -11.15
N MET A 195 -11.03 -2.42 -12.00
CA MET A 195 -10.73 -1.51 -13.11
C MET A 195 -11.49 -0.16 -13.02
N HIS A 196 -12.36 0.00 -12.03
CA HIS A 196 -13.21 1.18 -11.84
C HIS A 196 -13.25 1.61 -10.38
N SER A 197 -13.62 2.87 -10.14
CA SER A 197 -13.76 3.40 -8.78
C SER A 197 -15.20 3.83 -8.51
N ALA A 198 -15.71 3.53 -7.32
CA ALA A 198 -17.04 3.96 -6.86
C ALA A 198 -16.95 4.64 -5.48
N GLY A 199 -16.02 5.58 -5.32
CA GLY A 199 -15.77 6.25 -4.04
C GLY A 199 -16.09 7.75 -4.06
N SER A 200 -15.86 8.38 -2.90
CA SER A 200 -16.02 9.81 -2.63
C SER A 200 -14.69 10.55 -2.45
N GLY A 201 -13.58 9.89 -2.80
CA GLY A 201 -12.23 10.44 -2.69
C GLY A 201 -12.03 11.73 -3.47
N ALA A 202 -10.89 12.38 -3.21
CA ALA A 202 -10.49 13.62 -3.86
C ALA A 202 -10.33 13.45 -5.38
N PHE A 203 -10.11 12.22 -5.84
CA PHE A 203 -10.04 11.86 -7.24
C PHE A 203 -10.97 10.69 -7.56
N LYS A 204 -11.29 10.55 -8.84
CA LYS A 204 -11.95 9.37 -9.41
C LYS A 204 -11.05 8.76 -10.48
N MET A 205 -11.13 7.45 -10.65
CA MET A 205 -10.38 6.78 -11.69
C MET A 205 -10.99 7.06 -13.06
N ARG A 206 -10.19 7.64 -13.96
CA ARG A 206 -10.55 7.79 -15.38
C ARG A 206 -10.24 6.51 -16.14
N VAL A 207 -9.02 5.98 -15.96
CA VAL A 207 -8.60 4.72 -16.57
C VAL A 207 -7.52 4.06 -15.72
N TYR A 208 -7.58 2.74 -15.63
CA TYR A 208 -6.47 1.90 -15.22
C TYR A 208 -6.13 0.94 -16.35
N GLN A 209 -4.88 0.94 -16.78
CA GLN A 209 -4.32 -0.06 -17.67
C GLN A 209 -3.25 -0.84 -16.88
N PRO A 210 -3.48 -2.12 -16.56
CA PRO A 210 -2.56 -2.91 -15.75
C PRO A 210 -1.15 -2.89 -16.34
N HIS A 211 -0.16 -2.76 -15.48
CA HIS A 211 1.26 -2.64 -15.86
C HIS A 211 1.59 -1.47 -16.80
N GLN A 212 0.70 -0.49 -16.99
CA GLN A 212 0.97 0.68 -17.84
C GLN A 212 0.73 2.00 -17.11
N ALA A 213 -0.50 2.27 -16.66
CA ALA A 213 -0.80 3.55 -16.01
C ALA A 213 -2.13 3.54 -15.24
N ILE A 214 -2.20 4.39 -14.22
CA ILE A 214 -3.44 4.83 -13.58
C ILE A 214 -3.60 6.32 -13.87
N VAL A 215 -4.76 6.70 -14.41
CA VAL A 215 -5.12 8.10 -14.66
C VAL A 215 -6.31 8.46 -13.80
N LEU A 216 -6.14 9.52 -13.01
CA LEU A 216 -7.12 9.99 -12.05
C LEU A 216 -7.56 11.42 -12.39
N ASP A 217 -8.85 11.67 -12.22
CA ASP A 217 -9.47 12.98 -12.38
C ASP A 217 -9.86 13.55 -11.04
N ALA A 218 -9.68 14.84 -10.85
CA ALA A 218 -10.21 15.53 -9.69
C ALA A 218 -11.72 15.25 -9.57
N ASN A 219 -12.15 14.91 -8.36
CA ASN A 219 -13.55 14.72 -8.03
C ASN A 219 -14.10 16.03 -7.45
N PRO A 220 -14.86 16.83 -8.22
CA PRO A 220 -15.36 18.12 -7.74
C PRO A 220 -16.41 17.99 -6.63
N THR A 221 -16.98 16.79 -6.44
CA THR A 221 -17.96 16.50 -5.39
C THR A 221 -17.31 15.97 -4.10
N SER A 222 -15.98 15.82 -4.06
CA SER A 222 -15.31 15.27 -2.89
C SER A 222 -15.59 16.13 -1.65
N PRO A 223 -16.00 15.53 -0.52
CA PRO A 223 -16.22 16.26 0.72
C PRO A 223 -14.91 16.87 1.23
N GLY A 224 -14.87 18.21 1.40
CA GLY A 224 -13.70 18.95 1.86
C GLY A 224 -13.18 19.94 0.82
N ASN A 225 -11.87 20.19 0.83
CA ASN A 225 -11.24 21.09 -0.15
C ASN A 225 -11.08 20.37 -1.49
N GLN A 226 -11.43 21.04 -2.58
CA GLN A 226 -11.22 20.52 -3.92
C GLN A 226 -9.72 20.37 -4.21
N PRO A 227 -9.31 19.32 -4.96
CA PRO A 227 -7.92 19.18 -5.41
C PRO A 227 -7.44 20.41 -6.19
N LEU A 228 -6.21 20.84 -5.92
CA LEU A 228 -5.57 21.94 -6.65
C LEU A 228 -5.12 21.52 -8.07
N ILE A 229 -4.88 20.23 -8.26
CA ILE A 229 -4.51 19.62 -9.54
C ILE A 229 -5.72 18.91 -10.15
N LYS A 230 -5.85 18.94 -11.47
CA LYS A 230 -7.01 18.35 -12.16
C LYS A 230 -6.80 16.88 -12.50
N ASN A 231 -5.56 16.48 -12.78
CA ASN A 231 -5.25 15.12 -13.19
C ASN A 231 -4.02 14.60 -12.45
N ILE A 232 -4.01 13.29 -12.17
CA ILE A 232 -2.81 12.56 -11.77
C ILE A 232 -2.61 11.43 -12.78
N ILE A 233 -1.41 11.31 -13.32
CA ILE A 233 -0.99 10.17 -14.13
C ILE A 233 0.10 9.44 -13.36
N ILE A 234 -0.21 8.23 -12.90
CA ILE A 234 0.75 7.32 -12.31
C ILE A 234 1.20 6.36 -13.41
N LYS A 235 2.42 6.51 -13.91
CA LYS A 235 2.99 5.68 -14.98
C LYS A 235 3.76 4.51 -14.37
N ASN A 236 3.55 3.31 -14.90
CA ASN A 236 4.35 2.14 -14.55
C ASN A 236 5.76 2.28 -15.13
N VAL A 237 6.75 2.38 -14.26
CA VAL A 237 8.17 2.39 -14.62
C VAL A 237 8.89 1.51 -13.60
N PRO A 238 9.00 0.18 -13.85
CA PRO A 238 9.58 -0.75 -12.88
C PRO A 238 11.06 -0.46 -12.58
N ASP A 239 11.84 -0.12 -13.60
CA ASP A 239 13.27 0.15 -13.44
C ASP A 239 13.54 1.49 -12.73
N PRO A 240 14.24 1.50 -11.57
CA PRO A 240 14.54 2.72 -10.84
C PRO A 240 15.48 3.67 -11.60
N SER A 241 16.35 3.16 -12.48
CA SER A 241 17.24 4.02 -13.27
C SER A 241 16.48 4.82 -14.34
N ALA A 242 15.46 4.21 -14.96
CA ALA A 242 14.53 4.88 -15.85
C ALA A 242 13.68 5.93 -15.10
N ARG A 243 13.19 5.59 -13.89
CA ARG A 243 12.48 6.57 -13.02
C ARG A 243 13.35 7.78 -12.71
N ARG A 244 14.62 7.56 -12.34
CA ARG A 244 15.59 8.64 -12.11
C ARG A 244 15.76 9.52 -13.36
N LEU A 245 15.88 8.91 -14.54
CA LEU A 245 16.06 9.66 -15.78
C LEU A 245 14.86 10.57 -16.07
N LEU A 246 13.63 10.07 -15.88
CA LEU A 246 12.40 10.82 -16.13
C LEU A 246 12.28 12.05 -15.21
N ILE A 247 12.55 11.91 -13.90
CA ILE A 247 12.54 13.07 -12.99
C ILE A 247 13.70 14.03 -13.28
N GLN A 248 14.86 13.52 -13.70
CA GLN A 248 16.02 14.35 -14.06
C GLN A 248 15.77 15.19 -15.32
N GLN A 249 15.02 14.66 -16.28
CA GLN A 249 14.66 15.33 -17.55
C GLN A 249 13.44 16.24 -17.43
N GLY A 250 12.70 16.18 -16.31
CA GLY A 250 11.45 16.92 -16.13
C GLY A 250 10.22 16.28 -16.77
N ASP A 251 10.31 15.01 -17.18
CA ASP A 251 9.20 14.23 -17.75
C ASP A 251 8.28 13.62 -16.67
N ALA A 252 8.70 13.68 -15.41
CA ALA A 252 7.93 13.30 -14.23
C ALA A 252 8.07 14.37 -13.13
N ASP A 253 7.05 14.53 -12.30
CA ASP A 253 7.06 15.44 -11.16
C ASP A 253 7.46 14.72 -9.86
N ILE A 254 7.13 13.43 -9.75
CA ILE A 254 7.46 12.58 -8.60
C ILE A 254 7.99 11.24 -9.10
N ALA A 255 9.18 10.85 -8.63
CA ALA A 255 9.70 9.50 -8.77
C ALA A 255 9.76 8.82 -7.40
N ARG A 256 9.19 7.62 -7.28
CA ARG A 256 9.13 6.85 -6.02
C ARG A 256 10.00 5.59 -6.08
N GLU A 257 10.30 5.02 -4.92
CA GLU A 257 11.08 3.79 -4.71
C GLU A 257 12.44 3.79 -5.45
N LEU A 258 13.17 4.89 -5.32
CA LEU A 258 14.53 5.01 -5.88
C LEU A 258 15.55 4.40 -4.93
N GLY A 259 16.44 3.57 -5.48
CA GLY A 259 17.56 2.98 -4.73
C GLY A 259 18.65 4.00 -4.38
N PRO A 260 19.65 3.58 -3.58
CA PRO A 260 20.69 4.46 -3.06
C PRO A 260 21.49 5.21 -4.13
N ASP A 261 21.82 4.52 -5.22
CA ASP A 261 22.59 5.09 -6.33
C ASP A 261 21.77 6.15 -7.08
N GLN A 262 20.48 5.89 -7.28
CA GLN A 262 19.58 6.84 -7.92
C GLN A 262 19.39 8.09 -7.06
N ILE A 263 19.18 7.91 -5.76
CA ILE A 263 19.07 9.03 -4.82
C ILE A 263 20.36 9.86 -4.78
N THR A 264 21.52 9.20 -4.70
CA THR A 264 22.82 9.89 -4.69
C THR A 264 23.02 10.75 -5.92
N ALA A 265 22.67 10.24 -7.10
CA ALA A 265 22.75 11.01 -8.35
C ALA A 265 21.80 12.22 -8.39
N LEU A 266 20.64 12.15 -7.73
CA LEU A 266 19.65 13.24 -7.71
C LEU A 266 19.93 14.32 -6.66
N LYS A 267 20.76 14.06 -5.64
CA LYS A 267 21.07 15.03 -4.57
C LYS A 267 21.64 16.36 -5.09
N THR A 268 22.32 16.32 -6.23
CA THR A 268 22.94 17.51 -6.86
C THR A 268 22.18 18.00 -8.10
N GLN A 269 21.07 17.36 -8.44
CA GLN A 269 20.29 17.71 -9.63
C GLN A 269 19.49 18.98 -9.40
N ALA A 270 19.75 20.01 -10.20
CA ALA A 270 18.98 21.25 -10.16
C ALA A 270 17.49 20.99 -10.46
N GLY A 271 16.60 21.63 -9.70
CA GLY A 271 15.16 21.49 -9.85
C GLY A 271 14.55 20.22 -9.24
N VAL A 272 15.36 19.29 -8.74
CA VAL A 272 14.88 18.07 -8.07
C VAL A 272 15.16 18.17 -6.58
N LYS A 273 14.14 17.87 -5.77
CA LYS A 273 14.28 17.76 -4.32
C LYS A 273 14.13 16.30 -3.90
N VAL A 274 15.17 15.76 -3.27
CA VAL A 274 15.07 14.48 -2.57
C VAL A 274 14.29 14.70 -1.27
N VAL A 275 13.24 13.90 -1.07
CA VAL A 275 12.44 13.91 0.15
C VAL A 275 12.52 12.54 0.79
N GLU A 276 12.97 12.49 2.04
CA GLU A 276 13.04 11.28 2.85
C GLU A 276 11.91 11.33 3.89
N ILE A 277 11.02 10.34 3.86
CA ILE A 277 9.86 10.26 4.76
C ILE A 277 9.99 8.96 5.55
N PRO A 278 10.08 9.02 6.90
CA PRO A 278 10.02 7.83 7.73
C PRO A 278 8.73 7.04 7.46
N SER A 279 8.86 5.73 7.27
CA SER A 279 7.74 4.82 7.03
C SER A 279 7.61 3.84 8.19
N ALA A 280 6.37 3.51 8.58
CA ALA A 280 6.07 2.42 9.52
C ALA A 280 6.07 1.05 8.82
N GLU A 281 6.98 0.88 7.85
CA GLU A 281 7.17 -0.32 7.06
C GLU A 281 8.32 -1.15 7.66
N GLN A 282 8.15 -2.48 7.66
CA GLN A 282 9.17 -3.40 8.12
C GLN A 282 9.42 -4.46 7.06
N ASN A 283 10.70 -4.73 6.82
CA ASN A 283 11.14 -5.87 6.03
C ASN A 283 11.57 -6.98 6.98
N TYR A 284 10.92 -8.14 6.86
CA TYR A 284 11.14 -9.28 7.75
C TYR A 284 11.03 -10.60 6.98
N LEU A 285 11.64 -11.65 7.54
CA LEU A 285 11.51 -13.01 7.02
C LEU A 285 10.29 -13.67 7.64
N VAL A 286 9.40 -14.16 6.79
CA VAL A 286 8.27 -15.03 7.18
C VAL A 286 8.61 -16.46 6.84
N PHE A 287 8.28 -17.37 7.74
CA PHE A 287 8.48 -18.80 7.53
C PHE A 287 7.29 -19.58 8.08
N ASN A 288 6.90 -20.62 7.34
CA ASN A 288 5.81 -21.49 7.72
C ASN A 288 6.31 -22.58 8.67
N THR A 289 6.10 -22.41 9.98
CA THR A 289 6.48 -23.38 11.01
C THR A 289 5.68 -24.69 10.94
N ALA A 290 4.58 -24.73 10.17
CA ALA A 290 3.76 -25.91 9.93
C ALA A 290 4.04 -26.57 8.57
N ASN A 291 5.12 -26.19 7.88
CA ASN A 291 5.49 -26.79 6.60
C ASN A 291 5.96 -28.23 6.77
N ALA A 292 5.11 -29.19 6.41
CA ALA A 292 5.43 -30.61 6.48
C ALA A 292 6.60 -31.02 5.56
N ALA A 293 6.84 -30.30 4.45
CA ALA A 293 7.93 -30.59 3.53
C ALA A 293 9.29 -30.13 4.06
N ASN A 294 9.33 -29.18 5.01
CA ASN A 294 10.56 -28.77 5.67
C ASN A 294 10.35 -28.58 7.18
N PRO A 295 10.42 -29.68 7.96
CA PRO A 295 10.25 -29.64 9.41
C PRO A 295 11.27 -28.76 10.14
N LEU A 296 12.42 -28.43 9.52
CA LEU A 296 13.42 -27.54 10.13
C LEU A 296 12.84 -26.16 10.45
N LEU A 297 11.86 -25.68 9.67
CA LEU A 297 11.23 -24.38 9.88
C LEU A 297 10.51 -24.28 11.24
N SER A 298 10.13 -25.41 11.84
CA SER A 298 9.50 -25.46 13.17
C SER A 298 10.51 -25.38 14.33
N ARG A 299 11.81 -25.52 14.06
CA ARG A 299 12.86 -25.57 15.09
C ARG A 299 13.18 -24.14 15.58
N PRO A 300 12.91 -23.78 16.84
CA PRO A 300 13.19 -22.43 17.35
C PRO A 300 14.70 -22.13 17.35
N GLU A 301 15.55 -23.14 17.51
CA GLU A 301 17.01 -22.96 17.52
C GLU A 301 17.55 -22.52 16.16
N LEU A 302 16.93 -22.95 15.05
CA LEU A 302 17.27 -22.51 13.69
C LEU A 302 17.11 -20.99 13.58
N TRP A 303 15.95 -20.46 13.98
CA TRP A 303 15.65 -19.04 13.88
C TRP A 303 16.37 -18.20 14.93
N GLN A 304 16.72 -18.79 16.07
CA GLN A 304 17.61 -18.14 17.03
C GLN A 304 19.02 -17.96 16.44
N ALA A 305 19.58 -18.98 15.80
CA ALA A 305 20.85 -18.88 15.10
C ALA A 305 20.79 -17.92 13.91
N ALA A 306 19.71 -17.97 13.11
CA ALA A 306 19.52 -17.12 11.95
C ALA A 306 19.61 -15.62 12.28
N ARG A 307 19.08 -15.18 13.43
CA ARG A 307 19.19 -13.78 13.88
C ARG A 307 20.64 -13.32 14.08
N TYR A 308 21.55 -14.22 14.45
CA TYR A 308 22.99 -13.91 14.52
C TYR A 308 23.71 -14.06 13.17
N LEU A 309 23.05 -14.62 12.15
CA LEU A 309 23.60 -14.73 10.80
C LEU A 309 23.16 -13.60 9.87
N VAL A 310 22.27 -12.71 10.31
CA VAL A 310 21.93 -11.51 9.53
C VAL A 310 23.03 -10.45 9.71
N ASP A 311 23.68 -10.05 8.62
CA ASP A 311 24.57 -8.89 8.61
C ASP A 311 23.77 -7.58 8.54
N TYR A 312 23.15 -7.22 9.67
CA TYR A 312 22.29 -6.04 9.75
C TYR A 312 23.01 -4.75 9.33
N GLN A 313 24.28 -4.58 9.71
CA GLN A 313 25.04 -3.36 9.40
C GLN A 313 25.47 -3.34 7.93
N GLY A 314 25.99 -4.46 7.40
CA GLY A 314 26.34 -4.56 5.98
C GLY A 314 25.13 -4.31 5.08
N ILE A 315 23.95 -4.84 5.45
CA ILE A 315 22.70 -4.59 4.72
C ILE A 315 22.33 -3.11 4.79
N THR A 316 22.19 -2.50 5.98
CA THR A 316 21.66 -1.13 6.06
C THR A 316 22.65 -0.06 5.57
N LYS A 317 23.94 -0.22 5.87
CA LYS A 317 24.96 0.79 5.55
C LYS A 317 25.60 0.58 4.19
N ASP A 318 26.12 -0.62 3.93
CA ASP A 318 26.94 -0.84 2.74
C ASP A 318 26.07 -1.07 1.51
N LEU A 319 25.02 -1.88 1.65
CA LEU A 319 24.09 -2.19 0.56
C LEU A 319 23.04 -1.10 0.36
N LEU A 320 22.39 -0.63 1.44
CA LEU A 320 21.24 0.28 1.36
C LEU A 320 21.58 1.76 1.63
N LYS A 321 22.85 2.09 1.93
CA LYS A 321 23.34 3.46 2.19
C LYS A 321 22.43 4.27 3.11
N ASP A 322 22.01 3.68 4.23
CA ASP A 322 21.17 4.28 5.27
C ASP A 322 19.75 4.67 4.83
N GLN A 323 19.28 4.22 3.66
CA GLN A 323 17.86 4.35 3.28
C GLN A 323 16.92 3.54 4.19
N TYR A 324 17.47 2.54 4.87
CA TYR A 324 16.80 1.70 5.86
C TYR A 324 17.61 1.71 7.15
N PHE A 325 16.95 1.43 8.28
CA PHE A 325 17.60 1.33 9.58
C PHE A 325 17.30 -0.02 10.24
N ILE A 326 18.16 -0.41 11.18
CA ILE A 326 18.04 -1.70 11.87
C ILE A 326 16.87 -1.65 12.85
N HIS A 327 15.98 -2.64 12.72
CA HIS A 327 14.88 -2.86 13.63
C HIS A 327 14.70 -4.37 13.87
N GLN A 328 14.69 -4.79 15.14
CA GLN A 328 14.65 -6.21 15.52
C GLN A 328 13.43 -6.56 16.38
N SER A 329 12.43 -5.67 16.43
CA SER A 329 11.15 -5.90 17.10
C SER A 329 10.04 -6.16 16.08
N PHE A 330 8.92 -6.73 16.52
CA PHE A 330 7.77 -6.96 15.65
C PHE A 330 7.01 -5.67 15.35
N LEU A 331 6.93 -4.71 16.27
CA LEU A 331 6.13 -3.49 16.06
C LEU A 331 7.02 -2.35 15.52
N PRO A 332 6.69 -1.73 14.37
CA PRO A 332 7.49 -0.65 13.80
C PRO A 332 7.75 0.49 14.78
N VAL A 333 8.97 1.06 14.75
CA VAL A 333 9.29 2.28 15.53
C VAL A 333 8.35 3.40 15.12
N GLY A 334 7.88 4.17 16.10
CA GLY A 334 6.91 5.24 15.91
C GLY A 334 5.48 4.84 16.29
N LEU A 335 5.20 3.54 16.46
CA LEU A 335 3.93 3.06 16.99
C LEU A 335 3.98 2.88 18.52
N PRO A 336 2.87 3.14 19.24
CA PRO A 336 2.78 2.92 20.68
C PRO A 336 3.14 1.47 21.08
N GLY A 337 4.09 1.31 21.99
CA GLY A 337 4.56 -0.01 22.45
C GLY A 337 5.73 -0.60 21.67
N ALA A 338 6.26 0.10 20.66
CA ALA A 338 7.38 -0.40 19.87
C ALA A 338 8.67 -0.47 20.69
N LEU A 339 9.41 -1.58 20.57
CA LEU A 339 10.71 -1.74 21.20
C LEU A 339 11.81 -1.27 20.24
N ALA A 340 12.69 -0.40 20.73
CA ALA A 340 13.82 0.12 19.96
C ALA A 340 15.13 -0.66 20.16
N SER A 341 15.11 -1.73 20.96
CA SER A 341 16.29 -2.54 21.22
C SER A 341 16.66 -3.42 20.01
N ASN A 342 17.96 -3.50 19.73
CA ASN A 342 18.53 -4.34 18.69
C ASN A 342 19.52 -5.34 19.33
N PRO A 343 19.01 -6.41 20.00
CA PRO A 343 19.84 -7.32 20.79
C PRO A 343 20.75 -8.24 19.96
N PHE A 344 20.49 -8.42 18.67
CA PHE A 344 21.24 -9.31 17.79
C PHE A 344 22.27 -8.55 16.97
N THR A 345 23.43 -9.17 16.79
CA THR A 345 24.51 -8.69 15.91
C THR A 345 24.98 -9.84 15.04
N PHE A 346 25.69 -9.52 13.95
CA PHE A 346 26.26 -10.54 13.09
C PHE A 346 27.38 -11.29 13.81
N ASP A 347 27.10 -12.51 14.25
CA ASP A 347 28.01 -13.40 14.98
C ASP A 347 27.81 -14.86 14.51
N PRO A 348 28.46 -15.26 13.41
CA PRO A 348 28.42 -16.63 12.92
C PRO A 348 28.95 -17.67 13.91
N ALA A 349 29.83 -17.29 14.83
CA ALA A 349 30.37 -18.22 15.83
C ALA A 349 29.31 -18.58 16.88
N THR A 350 28.51 -17.61 17.33
CA THR A 350 27.37 -17.87 18.21
C THR A 350 26.28 -18.68 17.50
N ALA A 351 25.97 -18.35 16.23
CA ALA A 351 25.02 -19.13 15.43
C ALA A 351 25.43 -20.61 15.31
N LYS A 352 26.70 -20.91 14.98
CA LYS A 352 27.25 -22.27 14.92
C LYS A 352 27.09 -23.03 16.23
N LYS A 353 27.36 -22.38 17.36
CA LYS A 353 27.20 -22.99 18.69
C LYS A 353 25.74 -23.38 18.96
N ILE A 354 24.79 -22.52 18.59
CA ILE A 354 23.35 -22.79 18.73
C ILE A 354 22.94 -23.98 17.86
N LEU A 355 23.30 -23.96 16.57
CA LEU A 355 22.97 -25.04 15.62
C LEU A 355 23.57 -26.39 16.05
N ALA A 356 24.85 -26.41 16.43
CA ALA A 356 25.53 -27.62 16.89
C ALA A 356 24.91 -28.20 18.16
N LYS A 357 24.58 -27.35 19.15
CA LYS A 357 23.90 -27.78 20.38
C LYS A 357 22.51 -28.35 20.11
N ALA A 358 21.82 -27.81 19.10
CA ALA A 358 20.50 -28.26 18.67
C ALA A 358 20.54 -29.51 17.77
N GLY A 359 21.74 -29.98 17.39
CA GLY A 359 21.92 -31.09 16.45
C GLY A 359 21.47 -30.78 15.03
N ILE A 360 21.35 -29.50 14.66
CA ILE A 360 20.97 -29.06 13.31
C ILE A 360 22.23 -29.02 12.45
N LYS A 361 22.22 -29.74 11.33
CA LYS A 361 23.32 -29.81 10.34
C LYS A 361 22.74 -29.68 8.94
N ASP A 362 23.51 -29.11 8.02
CA ASP A 362 23.21 -29.01 6.59
C ASP A 362 21.82 -28.40 6.31
N ALA A 363 21.48 -27.32 7.05
CA ALA A 363 20.16 -26.71 6.98
C ALA A 363 19.95 -26.02 5.63
N THR A 364 19.00 -26.50 4.84
CA THR A 364 18.62 -25.89 3.56
C THR A 364 17.25 -25.22 3.68
N LEU A 365 17.18 -23.97 3.25
CA LEU A 365 15.98 -23.14 3.26
C LEU A 365 15.80 -22.52 1.87
N THR A 366 14.54 -22.40 1.45
CA THR A 366 14.17 -21.61 0.28
C THR A 366 13.53 -20.33 0.76
N LEU A 367 13.94 -19.19 0.19
CA LEU A 367 13.37 -17.89 0.47
C LEU A 367 12.74 -17.35 -0.82
N ASP A 368 11.43 -17.18 -0.80
CA ASP A 368 10.73 -16.43 -1.83
C ASP A 368 10.96 -14.94 -1.59
N VAL A 369 11.27 -14.20 -2.65
CA VAL A 369 11.57 -12.77 -2.58
C VAL A 369 10.87 -12.00 -3.67
N GLU A 370 10.54 -10.75 -3.38
CA GLU A 370 9.99 -9.85 -4.38
C GLU A 370 11.00 -9.64 -5.51
N ASN A 371 10.53 -9.75 -6.75
CA ASN A 371 11.37 -9.56 -7.94
C ASN A 371 11.58 -8.07 -8.25
N LYS A 372 12.02 -7.30 -7.26
CA LYS A 372 12.38 -5.89 -7.39
C LYS A 372 13.49 -5.50 -6.40
N PRO A 373 14.29 -4.46 -6.69
CA PRO A 373 15.18 -3.89 -5.69
C PRO A 373 14.42 -3.35 -4.46
N PRO A 374 15.00 -3.41 -3.25
CA PRO A 374 16.31 -3.99 -2.93
C PRO A 374 16.25 -5.50 -2.58
N PHE A 375 15.08 -6.14 -2.65
CA PHE A 375 14.83 -7.46 -2.05
C PHE A 375 15.73 -8.57 -2.60
N ILE A 376 16.00 -8.59 -3.91
CA ILE A 376 16.89 -9.57 -4.53
C ILE A 376 18.30 -9.48 -3.95
N THR A 377 18.84 -8.27 -3.80
CA THR A 377 20.20 -8.08 -3.29
C THR A 377 20.29 -8.34 -1.78
N ILE A 378 19.23 -8.00 -1.03
CA ILE A 378 19.11 -8.41 0.39
C ILE A 378 19.11 -9.94 0.50
N ALA A 379 18.37 -10.65 -0.36
CA ALA A 379 18.32 -12.11 -0.38
C ALA A 379 19.69 -12.74 -0.62
N GLN A 380 20.46 -12.21 -1.57
CA GLN A 380 21.82 -12.65 -1.85
C GLN A 380 22.75 -12.39 -0.67
N SER A 381 22.62 -11.23 -0.01
CA SER A 381 23.37 -10.91 1.21
C SER A 381 23.03 -11.90 2.33
N LEU A 382 21.75 -12.21 2.53
CA LEU A 382 21.30 -13.20 3.52
C LEU A 382 21.80 -14.61 3.19
N GLN A 383 21.77 -15.01 1.92
CA GLN A 383 22.31 -16.30 1.49
C GLN A 383 23.81 -16.41 1.82
N ALA A 384 24.59 -15.38 1.50
CA ALA A 384 26.02 -15.34 1.78
C ALA A 384 26.32 -15.33 3.29
N SER A 385 25.54 -14.58 4.08
CA SER A 385 25.75 -14.49 5.52
C SER A 385 25.29 -15.76 6.26
N PHE A 386 24.20 -16.39 5.81
CA PHE A 386 23.68 -17.63 6.41
C PHE A 386 24.57 -18.83 6.10
N ALA A 387 25.20 -18.90 4.93
CA ALA A 387 26.18 -19.93 4.60
C ALA A 387 27.38 -19.95 5.56
N GLN A 388 27.66 -18.85 6.27
CA GLN A 388 28.69 -18.83 7.30
C GLN A 388 28.30 -19.62 8.55
N GLY A 389 27.01 -19.95 8.74
CA GLY A 389 26.50 -20.74 9.86
C GLY A 389 26.70 -22.24 9.74
N GLY A 390 26.99 -22.75 8.54
CA GLY A 390 27.07 -24.19 8.24
C GLY A 390 25.88 -24.63 7.41
#